data_AF-W0RJT6-F1
#
_entry.id   AF-W0RJT6-F1
#
_cell.length_a   1.000
_cell.length_b   1.000
_cell.length_c   1.000
_cell.angle_alpha   90.00
_cell.angle_beta   90.00
_cell.angle_gamma   90.00
#
_symmetry.space_group_name_H-M   'P 1'
#
loop_
_entity.id
_entity.type
_entity.pdbx_description
1 polymer ?
#
loop_
_entity_poly.entity_id
_entity_poly.type
_entity_poly.pdbx_seq_one_letter_code
_entity_poly.pdbx_strand_id
1 'polypeptide(L)'
;MGAALPFALLAALANVLGALAVTARSRWSVRSLETMIALSAGFMISVSLADVLPEAIERGGHEAAVIATLGFLLVHLTQHTFARHFHFGEETHHVTRAVSVSALGGLLLHTFVDGVAIASGFAADERIGLLLASAILLHKLPEGLAISSLFLASGEGRAKALGAATLLGAATLLGLGVALATQLRGTTGLALAAGVTLYVAAANLVPEVQRKPGWRLSIAFFFGSGLYFAARAALERGLSR
;
A
#
# COMPACT_ATOMS: atom_id res chain seq x y z
N MET A 1 -7.22 9.03 -18.48
CA MET A 1 -8.24 8.66 -17.48
C MET A 1 -8.59 7.18 -17.54
N GLY A 2 -8.69 6.55 -18.73
CA GLY A 2 -9.19 5.18 -18.89
C GLY A 2 -8.43 4.08 -18.14
N ALA A 3 -7.09 4.07 -18.15
CA ALA A 3 -6.32 2.96 -17.57
C ALA A 3 -6.26 2.98 -16.03
N ALA A 4 -6.18 4.14 -15.39
CA ALA A 4 -5.97 4.27 -13.95
C ALA A 4 -7.20 3.92 -13.08
N LEU A 5 -8.41 4.25 -13.56
CA LEU A 5 -9.64 4.09 -12.78
C LEU A 5 -9.96 2.62 -12.44
N PRO A 6 -9.87 1.65 -13.37
CA PRO A 6 -10.05 0.23 -13.05
C PRO A 6 -9.13 -0.25 -11.93
N PHE A 7 -7.86 0.13 -11.92
CA PHE A 7 -6.93 -0.29 -10.87
C PHE A 7 -7.26 0.33 -9.51
N ALA A 8 -7.67 1.60 -9.47
CA ALA A 8 -8.10 2.23 -8.23
C ALA A 8 -9.38 1.59 -7.67
N LEU A 9 -10.33 1.21 -8.54
CA LEU A 9 -11.53 0.47 -8.16
C LEU A 9 -11.19 -0.93 -7.63
N LEU A 10 -10.27 -1.65 -8.29
CA LEU A 10 -9.79 -2.95 -7.83
C LEU A 10 -9.08 -2.85 -6.48
N ALA A 11 -8.23 -1.84 -6.28
CA ALA A 11 -7.56 -1.58 -5.00
C ALA A 11 -8.57 -1.26 -3.88
N ALA A 12 -9.57 -0.41 -4.16
CA ALA A 12 -10.63 -0.11 -3.19
C ALA A 12 -11.47 -1.35 -2.85
N LEU A 13 -11.79 -2.17 -3.87
CA LEU A 13 -12.49 -3.43 -3.68
C LEU A 13 -11.65 -4.43 -2.86
N ALA A 14 -10.34 -4.51 -3.10
CA ALA A 14 -9.45 -5.40 -2.35
C ALA A 14 -9.45 -5.10 -0.83
N ASN A 15 -9.49 -3.82 -0.44
CA ASN A 15 -9.66 -3.44 0.98
C ASN A 15 -10.97 -3.99 1.57
N VAL A 16 -12.08 -3.83 0.86
CA VAL A 16 -13.40 -4.32 1.31
C VAL A 16 -13.44 -5.85 1.33
N LEU A 17 -12.86 -6.52 0.33
CA LEU A 17 -12.77 -7.99 0.28
C LEU A 17 -11.94 -8.54 1.45
N GLY A 18 -10.84 -7.87 1.80
CA GLY A 18 -10.07 -8.20 3.00
C GLY A 18 -10.94 -8.13 4.25
N ALA A 19 -11.68 -7.05 4.45
CA ALA A 19 -12.56 -6.93 5.61
C ALA A 19 -13.73 -7.93 5.61
N LEU A 20 -14.29 -8.25 4.44
CA LEU A 20 -15.33 -9.27 4.31
C LEU A 20 -14.80 -10.65 4.69
N ALA A 21 -13.57 -11.01 4.30
CA ALA A 21 -12.97 -12.28 4.66
C ALA A 21 -12.86 -12.46 6.18
N VAL A 22 -12.36 -11.44 6.89
CA VAL A 22 -12.25 -11.46 8.37
C VAL A 22 -13.63 -11.46 9.03
N THR A 23 -14.52 -10.57 8.59
CA THR A 23 -15.85 -10.50 9.21
C THR A 23 -16.62 -11.79 8.95
N ALA A 24 -16.66 -12.35 7.75
CA ALA A 24 -17.36 -13.61 7.43
C ALA A 24 -16.86 -14.86 8.21
N ARG A 25 -15.93 -14.71 9.17
CA ARG A 25 -15.29 -15.81 9.92
C ARG A 25 -14.58 -16.79 8.97
N SER A 26 -14.12 -16.29 7.83
CA SER A 26 -13.30 -17.09 6.93
C SER A 26 -12.03 -17.45 7.68
N ARG A 27 -11.71 -18.75 7.74
CA ARG A 27 -10.53 -19.27 8.46
C ARG A 27 -9.28 -19.04 7.63
N TRP A 28 -8.87 -17.78 7.49
CA TRP A 28 -7.56 -17.47 6.93
C TRP A 28 -6.52 -17.85 7.97
N SER A 29 -5.54 -18.65 7.55
CA SER A 29 -4.42 -18.94 8.42
C SER A 29 -3.59 -17.66 8.57
N VAL A 30 -3.13 -17.36 9.79
CA VAL A 30 -2.18 -16.26 10.06
C VAL A 30 -0.98 -16.35 9.10
N ARG A 31 -0.56 -17.59 8.77
CA ARG A 31 0.49 -17.89 7.79
C ARG A 31 0.20 -17.35 6.38
N SER A 32 -1.06 -17.40 5.93
CA SER A 32 -1.46 -16.89 4.62
C SER A 32 -1.32 -15.37 4.56
N LEU A 33 -1.75 -14.67 5.61
CA LEU A 33 -1.62 -13.22 5.70
C LEU A 33 -0.14 -12.79 5.71
N GLU A 34 0.69 -13.45 6.52
CA GLU A 34 2.13 -13.19 6.56
C GLU A 34 2.80 -13.40 5.20
N THR A 35 2.40 -14.44 4.47
CA THR A 35 2.92 -14.73 3.13
C THR A 35 2.52 -13.64 2.14
N MET A 36 1.27 -13.16 2.19
CA MET A 36 0.81 -12.05 1.35
C MET A 36 1.54 -10.75 1.67
N ILE A 37 1.74 -10.44 2.96
CA ILE A 37 2.51 -9.27 3.40
C ILE A 37 3.95 -9.36 2.88
N ALA A 38 4.61 -10.51 3.06
CA ALA A 38 5.98 -10.71 2.60
C ALA A 38 6.11 -10.56 1.08
N LEU A 39 5.23 -11.20 0.31
CA LEU A 39 5.20 -11.07 -1.15
C LEU A 39 4.98 -9.62 -1.58
N SER A 40 4.04 -8.93 -0.94
CA SER A 40 3.76 -7.52 -1.23
C SER A 40 4.96 -6.62 -0.89
N ALA A 41 5.61 -6.84 0.25
CA ALA A 41 6.79 -6.11 0.68
C ALA A 41 7.92 -6.19 -0.36
N GLY A 42 8.19 -7.40 -0.87
CA GLY A 42 9.21 -7.64 -1.89
C GLY A 42 8.89 -6.97 -3.22
N PHE A 43 7.63 -7.03 -3.66
CA PHE A 43 7.19 -6.35 -4.88
C PHE A 43 7.28 -4.82 -4.70
N MET A 44 6.75 -4.29 -3.60
CA MET A 44 6.67 -2.85 -3.33
C MET A 44 8.04 -2.20 -3.18
N ILE A 45 8.97 -2.82 -2.44
CA ILE A 45 10.33 -2.26 -2.32
C ILE A 45 11.04 -2.21 -3.67
N SER A 46 10.80 -3.23 -4.52
CA SER A 46 11.40 -3.32 -5.83
C SER A 46 10.86 -2.25 -6.78
N VAL A 47 9.53 -2.11 -6.89
CA VAL A 47 8.94 -1.05 -7.74
C VAL A 47 9.32 0.35 -7.28
N SER A 48 9.37 0.59 -5.97
CA SER A 48 9.77 1.90 -5.42
C SER A 48 11.20 2.26 -5.78
N LEU A 49 12.15 1.34 -5.58
CA LEU A 49 13.58 1.63 -5.79
C LEU A 49 14.01 1.53 -7.25
N ALA A 50 13.41 0.64 -8.04
CA ALA A 50 13.87 0.35 -9.40
C ALA A 50 13.09 1.08 -10.51
N ASP A 51 11.89 1.60 -10.23
CA ASP A 51 11.11 2.41 -11.19
C ASP A 51 10.64 3.74 -10.60
N VAL A 52 9.82 3.75 -9.53
CA VAL A 52 9.07 4.97 -9.15
C VAL A 52 9.99 6.10 -8.68
N LEU A 53 10.93 5.83 -7.79
CA LEU A 53 11.85 6.85 -7.28
C LEU A 53 12.84 7.31 -8.37
N PRO A 54 13.51 6.43 -9.13
CA PRO A 54 14.35 6.85 -10.25
C PRO A 54 13.59 7.71 -11.28
N GLU A 55 12.40 7.29 -11.70
CA GLU A 55 11.59 8.03 -12.68
C GLU A 55 11.19 9.42 -12.18
N ALA A 56 10.80 9.52 -10.91
CA ALA A 56 10.47 10.81 -10.31
C ALA A 56 11.67 11.77 -10.34
N ILE A 57 12.87 11.28 -10.00
CA ILE A 57 14.11 12.06 -10.00
C ILE A 57 14.54 12.41 -11.43
N GLU A 58 14.40 11.50 -12.39
CA GLU A 58 14.71 11.78 -13.79
C GLU A 58 13.85 12.92 -14.34
N ARG A 59 12.57 12.96 -13.97
CA ARG A 59 11.62 14.00 -14.43
C ARG A 59 11.71 15.31 -13.67
N GLY A 60 11.95 15.27 -12.37
CA GLY A 60 11.84 16.43 -11.48
C GLY A 60 13.14 16.83 -10.80
N GLY A 61 14.25 16.16 -11.12
CA GLY A 61 15.58 16.43 -10.58
C GLY A 61 15.62 16.38 -9.05
N HIS A 62 16.40 17.29 -8.48
CA HIS A 62 16.57 17.40 -7.02
C HIS A 62 15.26 17.73 -6.29
N GLU A 63 14.36 18.52 -6.91
CA GLU A 63 13.07 18.88 -6.29
C GLU A 63 12.21 17.64 -6.07
N ALA A 64 12.14 16.73 -7.04
CA ALA A 64 11.44 15.45 -6.87
C ALA A 64 12.06 14.58 -5.77
N ALA A 65 13.39 14.56 -5.64
CA ALA A 65 14.05 13.84 -4.54
C ALA A 65 13.67 14.41 -3.16
N VAL A 66 13.58 15.74 -3.05
CA VAL A 66 13.13 16.42 -1.83
C VAL A 66 11.66 16.08 -1.55
N ILE A 67 10.77 16.15 -2.55
CA ILE A 67 9.35 15.80 -2.39
C ILE A 67 9.18 14.34 -1.97
N ALA A 68 9.94 13.41 -2.56
CA ALA A 68 9.92 12.01 -2.16
C ALA A 68 10.38 11.84 -0.70
N THR A 69 11.44 12.54 -0.31
CA THR A 69 11.90 12.54 1.10
C THR A 69 10.81 13.08 2.03
N LEU A 70 10.16 14.18 1.66
CA LEU A 70 9.04 14.75 2.43
C LEU A 70 7.85 13.79 2.50
N GLY A 71 7.53 13.07 1.42
CA GLY A 71 6.50 12.04 1.42
C GLY A 71 6.80 10.90 2.40
N PHE A 72 8.05 10.41 2.40
CA PHE A 72 8.51 9.41 3.36
C PHE A 72 8.39 9.92 4.81
N LEU A 73 8.91 11.12 5.08
CA LEU A 73 8.89 11.73 6.41
C LEU A 73 7.47 12.05 6.89
N LEU A 74 6.56 12.40 5.99
CA LEU A 74 5.16 12.67 6.32
C LEU A 74 4.47 11.41 6.85
N VAL A 75 4.67 10.27 6.19
CA VAL A 75 4.09 9.00 6.66
C VAL A 75 4.78 8.56 7.95
N HIS A 76 6.09 8.74 8.05
CA HIS A 76 6.81 8.50 9.30
C HIS A 76 6.23 9.31 10.47
N LEU A 77 6.09 10.62 10.29
CA LEU A 77 5.53 11.50 11.31
C LEU A 77 4.13 11.06 11.69
N THR A 78 3.26 10.80 10.71
CA THR A 78 1.87 10.48 11.00
C THR A 78 1.69 9.11 11.64
N GLN A 79 2.40 8.09 11.16
CA GLN A 79 2.30 6.73 11.70
C GLN A 79 3.10 6.54 12.98
N HIS A 80 4.17 7.30 13.23
CA HIS A 80 4.90 7.19 14.48
C HIS A 80 4.31 8.07 15.59
N THR A 81 3.70 9.19 15.24
CA THR A 81 3.14 10.16 16.22
C THR A 81 1.67 9.92 16.52
N PHE A 82 0.86 9.64 15.48
CA PHE A 82 -0.59 9.52 15.62
C PHE A 82 -1.09 8.09 15.58
N ALA A 83 -0.36 7.14 14.98
CA ALA A 83 -0.66 5.71 15.06
C ALA A 83 0.17 5.06 16.18
N ARG A 84 -0.46 4.73 17.31
CA ARG A 84 0.23 3.89 18.32
C ARG A 84 0.48 2.52 17.68
N HIS A 85 1.72 2.03 17.74
CA HIS A 85 2.17 0.78 17.11
C HIS A 85 1.12 -0.33 17.26
N PHE A 86 0.75 -0.96 16.13
CA PHE A 86 -0.14 -2.11 16.08
C PHE A 86 0.51 -3.22 15.27
N HIS A 87 0.45 -4.44 15.78
CA HIS A 87 1.01 -5.62 15.11
C HIS A 87 -0.03 -6.37 14.28
N PHE A 88 0.33 -6.71 13.04
CA PHE A 88 -0.52 -7.54 12.18
C PHE A 88 -0.73 -8.93 12.80
N GLY A 89 -1.91 -9.18 13.38
CA GLY A 89 -2.39 -10.52 13.71
C GLY A 89 -1.89 -11.16 15.00
N GLU A 90 -1.18 -10.44 15.88
CA GLU A 90 -0.62 -10.98 17.15
C GLU A 90 -0.78 -10.06 18.37
N GLU A 91 -1.75 -9.13 18.38
CA GLU A 91 -2.04 -8.35 19.58
C GLU A 91 -2.59 -9.23 20.70
N THR A 92 -1.76 -9.51 21.71
CA THR A 92 -2.14 -10.14 22.99
C THR A 92 -2.47 -9.11 24.07
N HIS A 93 -2.32 -7.81 23.76
CA HIS A 93 -2.71 -6.70 24.64
C HIS A 93 -4.15 -6.26 24.41
N HIS A 94 -4.73 -5.57 25.40
CA HIS A 94 -6.04 -4.92 25.26
C HIS A 94 -6.00 -3.86 24.15
N VAL A 95 -6.39 -4.27 22.94
CA VAL A 95 -6.64 -3.35 21.84
C VAL A 95 -7.81 -2.46 22.24
N THR A 96 -7.56 -1.16 22.37
CA THR A 96 -8.62 -0.19 22.67
C THR A 96 -9.17 0.40 21.38
N ARG A 97 -10.39 0.94 21.44
CA ARG A 97 -10.98 1.74 20.35
C ARG A 97 -10.06 2.89 19.92
N ALA A 98 -9.31 3.47 20.84
CA ALA A 98 -8.37 4.54 20.53
C ALA A 98 -7.26 4.06 19.58
N VAL A 99 -6.74 2.84 19.76
CA VAL A 99 -5.73 2.23 18.88
C VAL A 99 -6.30 1.95 17.49
N SER A 100 -7.51 1.40 17.39
CA SER A 100 -8.13 1.08 16.10
C SER A 100 -8.45 2.33 15.26
N VAL A 101 -8.96 3.40 15.89
CA VAL A 101 -9.21 4.68 15.22
C VAL A 101 -7.91 5.39 14.82
N SER A 102 -6.90 5.35 15.70
CA SER A 102 -5.56 5.89 15.48
C SER A 102 -4.86 5.23 14.29
N ALA A 103 -4.90 3.89 14.21
CA ALA A 103 -4.39 3.14 13.07
C ALA A 103 -5.15 3.49 11.77
N LEU A 104 -6.49 3.57 11.81
CA LEU A 104 -7.27 3.98 10.64
C LEU A 104 -6.84 5.37 10.14
N GLY A 105 -6.63 6.34 11.03
CA GLY A 105 -6.15 7.67 10.67
C GLY A 105 -4.80 7.64 9.94
N GLY A 106 -3.84 6.87 10.45
CA GLY A 106 -2.53 6.70 9.82
C GLY A 106 -2.58 6.00 8.46
N LEU A 107 -3.45 5.01 8.29
CA LEU A 107 -3.63 4.27 7.03
C LEU A 107 -4.36 5.10 5.96
N LEU A 108 -5.30 5.97 6.36
CA LEU A 108 -6.05 6.83 5.42
C LEU A 108 -5.13 7.74 4.62
N LEU A 109 -4.08 8.29 5.25
CA LEU A 109 -3.14 9.18 4.59
C LEU A 109 -2.38 8.48 3.46
N HIS A 110 -1.70 7.36 3.73
CA HIS A 110 -0.98 6.67 2.66
C HIS A 110 -1.94 6.09 1.63
N THR A 111 -3.15 5.70 2.04
CA THR A 111 -4.13 5.10 1.11
C THR A 111 -4.68 6.15 0.15
N PHE A 112 -4.82 7.39 0.62
CA PHE A 112 -5.04 8.52 -0.27
C PHE A 112 -3.88 8.68 -1.27
N VAL A 113 -2.63 8.62 -0.81
CA VAL A 113 -1.47 8.73 -1.69
C VAL A 113 -1.37 7.53 -2.66
N ASP A 114 -1.85 6.33 -2.32
CA ASP A 114 -1.94 5.22 -3.28
C ASP A 114 -2.85 5.58 -4.49
N GLY A 115 -3.93 6.31 -4.25
CA GLY A 115 -4.75 6.86 -5.33
C GLY A 115 -3.98 7.85 -6.22
N VAL A 116 -3.21 8.74 -5.59
CA VAL A 116 -2.31 9.68 -6.29
C VAL A 116 -1.23 8.93 -7.07
N ALA A 117 -0.66 7.87 -6.50
CA ALA A 117 0.35 7.01 -7.08
C ALA A 117 -0.16 6.33 -8.35
N ILE A 118 -1.39 5.79 -8.33
CA ILE A 118 -2.01 5.20 -9.52
C ILE A 118 -2.18 6.27 -10.62
N ALA A 119 -2.74 7.43 -10.29
CA ALA A 119 -2.94 8.50 -11.28
C ALA A 119 -1.63 9.00 -11.90
N SER A 120 -0.63 9.28 -11.05
CA SER A 120 0.65 9.85 -11.45
C SER A 120 1.56 8.83 -12.13
N GLY A 121 1.55 7.57 -11.70
CA GLY A 121 2.26 6.48 -12.35
C GLY A 121 1.82 6.31 -13.80
N PHE A 122 0.51 6.19 -14.05
CA PHE A 122 -0.02 6.10 -15.42
C PHE A 122 0.18 7.37 -16.24
N ALA A 123 0.29 8.54 -15.60
CA ALA A 123 0.59 9.78 -16.30
C ALA A 123 2.08 9.91 -16.67
N ALA A 124 2.95 9.26 -15.90
CA ALA A 124 4.37 9.22 -16.17
C ALA A 124 4.67 8.25 -17.33
N ASP A 125 4.37 6.97 -17.13
CA ASP A 125 4.64 5.90 -18.08
C ASP A 125 3.67 4.74 -17.80
N GLU A 126 3.12 4.12 -18.85
CA GLU A 126 2.10 3.07 -18.70
C GLU A 126 2.64 1.84 -17.96
N ARG A 127 3.89 1.43 -18.21
CA ARG A 127 4.54 0.31 -17.52
C ARG A 127 4.72 0.63 -16.04
N ILE A 128 5.18 1.83 -15.70
CA ILE A 128 5.29 2.27 -14.29
C ILE A 128 3.91 2.28 -13.64
N GLY A 129 2.89 2.81 -14.32
CA GLY A 129 1.50 2.79 -13.84
C GLY A 129 1.00 1.38 -13.53
N LEU A 130 1.23 0.42 -14.43
CA LEU A 130 0.83 -0.99 -14.25
C LEU A 130 1.58 -1.67 -13.11
N LEU A 131 2.90 -1.48 -13.01
CA LEU A 131 3.72 -2.05 -11.94
C LEU A 131 3.34 -1.48 -10.58
N LEU A 132 3.19 -0.16 -10.48
CA LEU A 132 2.81 0.53 -9.24
C LEU A 132 1.38 0.16 -8.81
N ALA A 133 0.43 0.13 -9.73
CA ALA A 133 -0.93 -0.33 -9.45
C ALA A 133 -0.97 -1.78 -8.96
N SER A 134 -0.13 -2.66 -9.53
CA SER A 134 -0.01 -4.05 -9.08
C SER A 134 0.54 -4.15 -7.66
N ALA A 135 1.58 -3.36 -7.35
CA ALA A 135 2.16 -3.28 -6.02
C ALA A 135 1.14 -2.80 -4.97
N ILE A 136 0.33 -1.80 -5.34
CA ILE A 136 -0.75 -1.29 -4.50
C ILE A 136 -1.80 -2.37 -4.29
N LEU A 137 -2.29 -3.00 -5.35
CA LEU A 137 -3.31 -4.05 -5.26
C LEU A 137 -2.89 -5.21 -4.34
N LEU A 138 -1.64 -5.64 -4.44
CA LEU A 138 -1.10 -6.76 -3.65
C LEU A 138 -1.23 -6.55 -2.14
N HIS A 139 -1.00 -5.33 -1.64
CA HIS A 139 -1.03 -5.04 -0.20
C HIS A 139 -2.39 -4.51 0.32
N LYS A 140 -3.34 -4.19 -0.56
CA LYS A 140 -4.69 -3.70 -0.15
C LYS A 140 -5.54 -4.79 0.50
N LEU A 141 -5.52 -6.02 -0.02
CA LEU A 141 -6.24 -7.11 0.64
C LEU A 141 -5.71 -7.38 2.07
N PRO A 142 -4.39 -7.53 2.30
CA PRO A 142 -3.81 -7.59 3.65
C PRO A 142 -4.16 -6.39 4.55
N GLU A 143 -4.14 -5.17 4.01
CA GLU A 143 -4.51 -3.96 4.74
C GLU A 143 -5.97 -4.01 5.23
N GLY A 144 -6.90 -4.36 4.34
CA GLY A 144 -8.32 -4.54 4.68
C GLY A 144 -8.55 -5.61 5.75
N LEU A 145 -7.82 -6.74 5.67
CA LEU A 145 -7.84 -7.79 6.70
C LEU A 145 -7.36 -7.25 8.06
N ALA A 146 -6.28 -6.48 8.07
CA ALA A 146 -5.66 -6.02 9.31
C ALA A 146 -6.49 -4.95 10.03
N ILE A 147 -6.95 -3.93 9.31
CA ILE A 147 -7.75 -2.86 9.92
C ILE A 147 -9.09 -3.41 10.44
N SER A 148 -9.72 -4.33 9.72
CA SER A 148 -10.96 -4.95 10.17
C SER A 148 -10.74 -5.84 11.38
N SER A 149 -9.65 -6.62 11.41
CA SER A 149 -9.26 -7.43 12.58
C SER A 149 -9.02 -6.56 13.81
N LEU A 150 -8.37 -5.41 13.63
CA LEU A 150 -8.09 -4.46 14.70
C LEU A 150 -9.37 -3.87 15.29
N PHE A 151 -10.34 -3.49 14.45
CA PHE A 151 -11.66 -3.04 14.93
C PHE A 151 -12.38 -4.15 15.71
N LEU A 152 -12.43 -5.38 15.19
CA LEU A 152 -13.04 -6.50 15.90
C LEU A 152 -12.34 -6.82 17.24
N ALA A 153 -11.00 -6.80 17.26
CA ALA A 153 -10.19 -7.00 18.46
C ALA A 153 -10.42 -5.91 19.51
N SER A 154 -10.73 -4.67 19.08
CA SER A 154 -11.09 -3.56 19.97
C SER A 154 -12.51 -3.65 20.56
N GLY A 155 -13.22 -4.77 20.33
CA GLY A 155 -14.60 -4.97 20.77
C GLY A 155 -15.64 -4.28 19.87
N GLU A 156 -15.22 -3.70 18.75
CA GLU A 156 -16.13 -3.04 17.81
C GLU A 156 -16.86 -4.07 16.93
N GLY A 157 -18.09 -3.74 16.54
CA GLY A 157 -18.92 -4.62 15.73
C GLY A 157 -18.45 -4.74 14.28
N ARG A 158 -18.93 -5.79 13.59
CA ARG A 158 -18.66 -6.10 12.17
C ARG A 158 -18.89 -4.91 11.23
N ALA A 159 -19.92 -4.11 11.51
CA ALA A 159 -20.26 -2.93 10.71
C ALA A 159 -19.15 -1.87 10.74
N LYS A 160 -18.54 -1.62 11.90
CA LYS A 160 -17.42 -0.67 12.02
C LYS A 160 -16.15 -1.23 11.39
N ALA A 161 -15.89 -2.54 11.50
CA ALA A 161 -14.78 -3.19 10.85
C ALA A 161 -14.86 -3.10 9.31
N LEU A 162 -16.05 -3.33 8.73
CA LEU A 162 -16.29 -3.11 7.30
C LEU A 162 -16.20 -1.63 6.93
N GLY A 163 -16.80 -0.75 7.74
CA GLY A 163 -16.75 0.70 7.52
C GLY A 163 -15.32 1.24 7.46
N ALA A 164 -14.43 0.77 8.34
CA ALA A 164 -13.02 1.18 8.34
C ALA A 164 -12.31 0.81 7.01
N ALA A 165 -12.50 -0.42 6.52
CA ALA A 165 -11.90 -0.83 5.24
C ALA A 165 -12.53 -0.12 4.03
N THR A 166 -13.85 0.13 4.06
CA THR A 166 -14.52 0.94 3.04
C THR A 166 -13.99 2.38 3.03
N LEU A 167 -13.70 2.98 4.19
CA LEU A 167 -13.09 4.31 4.27
C LEU A 167 -11.69 4.33 3.65
N LEU A 168 -10.89 3.27 3.86
CA LEU A 168 -9.60 3.14 3.16
C LEU A 168 -9.82 3.06 1.64
N GLY A 169 -10.73 2.21 1.15
CA GLY A 169 -11.04 2.14 -0.28
C GLY A 169 -11.51 3.48 -0.87
N ALA A 170 -12.33 4.23 -0.12
CA ALA A 170 -12.76 5.57 -0.50
C ALA A 170 -11.60 6.57 -0.54
N ALA A 171 -10.63 6.47 0.37
CA ALA A 171 -9.42 7.29 0.36
C ALA A 171 -8.61 7.08 -0.92
N THR A 172 -8.45 5.83 -1.40
CA THR A 172 -7.80 5.55 -2.70
C THR A 172 -8.51 6.25 -3.85
N LEU A 173 -9.85 6.15 -3.92
CA LEU A 173 -10.62 6.77 -4.99
C LEU A 173 -10.58 8.30 -4.92
N LEU A 174 -10.61 8.85 -3.71
CA LEU A 174 -10.47 10.28 -3.48
C LEU A 174 -9.08 10.78 -3.91
N GLY A 175 -8.02 10.06 -3.55
CA GLY A 175 -6.65 10.35 -3.98
C GLY A 175 -6.50 10.35 -5.49
N LEU A 176 -7.05 9.35 -6.17
CA LEU A 176 -7.10 9.30 -7.63
C LEU A 176 -7.83 10.53 -8.18
N GLY A 177 -9.03 10.84 -7.67
CA GLY A 177 -9.84 11.96 -8.14
C GLY A 177 -9.14 13.31 -7.97
N VAL A 178 -8.55 13.55 -6.80
CA VAL A 178 -7.77 14.77 -6.52
C VAL A 178 -6.55 14.85 -7.42
N ALA A 179 -5.82 13.75 -7.62
CA ALA A 179 -4.68 13.74 -8.52
C ALA A 179 -5.10 14.10 -9.94
N LEU A 180 -6.15 13.47 -10.48
CA LEU A 180 -6.66 13.74 -11.82
C LEU A 180 -7.13 15.19 -12.01
N ALA A 181 -7.57 15.86 -10.94
CA ALA A 181 -8.06 17.24 -10.97
C ALA A 181 -6.97 18.30 -10.69
N THR A 182 -5.75 17.91 -10.31
CA THR A 182 -4.70 18.83 -9.86
C THR A 182 -3.33 18.50 -10.45
N GLN A 183 -2.30 19.28 -10.08
CA GLN A 183 -0.91 19.03 -10.48
C GLN A 183 -0.33 17.73 -9.88
N LEU A 184 -1.03 17.10 -8.93
CA LEU A 184 -0.64 15.80 -8.37
C LEU A 184 -0.76 14.66 -9.38
N ARG A 185 -1.35 14.87 -10.56
CA ARG A 185 -1.22 13.90 -11.67
C ARG A 185 0.20 13.85 -12.25
N GLY A 186 0.99 14.92 -12.14
CA GLY A 186 2.31 15.01 -12.74
C GLY A 186 3.44 14.50 -11.83
N THR A 187 4.66 14.97 -12.11
CA THR A 187 5.89 14.58 -11.39
C THR A 187 5.81 14.80 -9.88
N THR A 188 5.14 15.86 -9.42
CA THR A 188 4.96 16.13 -7.98
C THR A 188 4.24 14.98 -7.28
N GLY A 189 3.18 14.43 -7.89
CA GLY A 189 2.46 13.29 -7.31
C GLY A 189 3.26 12.00 -7.41
N LEU A 190 4.01 11.79 -8.50
CA LEU A 190 4.88 10.63 -8.65
C LEU A 190 6.00 10.63 -7.59
N ALA A 191 6.62 11.79 -7.36
CA ALA A 191 7.63 11.98 -6.32
C ALA A 191 7.07 11.73 -4.91
N LEU A 192 5.90 12.30 -4.62
CA LEU A 192 5.21 12.05 -3.35
C LEU A 192 4.92 10.55 -3.18
N ALA A 193 4.41 9.90 -4.22
CA ALA A 193 4.15 8.47 -4.24
C ALA A 193 5.44 7.65 -4.02
N ALA A 194 6.55 7.99 -4.66
CA ALA A 194 7.83 7.31 -4.48
C ALA A 194 8.23 7.24 -3.01
N GLY A 195 8.16 8.38 -2.31
CA GLY A 195 8.47 8.48 -0.88
C GLY A 195 7.53 7.67 0.01
N VAL A 196 6.23 7.83 -0.22
CA VAL A 196 5.20 7.14 0.57
C VAL A 196 5.22 5.64 0.35
N THR A 197 5.29 5.17 -0.89
CA THR A 197 5.38 3.73 -1.20
C THR A 197 6.66 3.13 -0.64
N LEU A 198 7.78 3.85 -0.69
CA LEU A 198 9.03 3.41 -0.06
C LEU A 198 8.89 3.28 1.46
N TYR A 199 8.22 4.24 2.13
CA TYR A 199 7.94 4.14 3.56
C TYR A 199 7.08 2.93 3.87
N VAL A 200 5.97 2.73 3.16
CA VAL A 200 5.09 1.58 3.36
C VAL A 200 5.85 0.28 3.17
N ALA A 201 6.65 0.16 2.11
CA ALA A 201 7.46 -1.03 1.87
C ALA A 201 8.47 -1.27 2.99
N ALA A 202 9.32 -0.28 3.29
CA ALA A 202 10.48 -0.43 4.16
C ALA A 202 10.18 -0.40 5.66
N ALA A 203 9.20 0.41 6.08
CA ALA A 203 8.90 0.65 7.49
C ALA A 203 7.62 -0.05 7.97
N ASN A 204 6.67 -0.38 7.08
CA ASN A 204 5.45 -1.09 7.48
C ASN A 204 5.54 -2.58 7.16
N LEU A 205 5.90 -2.94 5.91
CA LEU A 205 5.79 -4.34 5.46
C LEU A 205 7.06 -5.18 5.73
N VAL A 206 8.24 -4.65 5.42
CA VAL A 206 9.52 -5.37 5.65
C VAL A 206 9.71 -5.76 7.13
N PRO A 207 9.40 -4.91 8.13
CA PRO A 207 9.56 -5.30 9.53
C PRO A 207 8.68 -6.47 9.95
N GLU A 208 7.47 -6.63 9.38
CA GLU A 208 6.62 -7.80 9.65
C GLU A 208 7.23 -9.10 9.12
N VAL A 209 8.02 -9.04 8.04
CA VAL A 209 8.81 -10.18 7.55
C VAL A 209 9.95 -10.50 8.52
N GLN A 210 10.62 -9.47 9.05
CA GLN A 210 11.79 -9.62 9.95
C GLN A 210 11.41 -10.10 11.35
N ARG A 211 10.18 -9.82 11.79
CA ARG A 211 9.70 -10.16 13.14
C ARG A 211 9.62 -11.67 13.39
N LYS A 212 9.52 -12.48 12.34
CA LYS A 212 9.39 -13.94 12.45
C LYS A 212 10.66 -14.66 11.98
N PRO A 213 11.28 -15.48 12.85
CA PRO A 213 12.45 -16.25 12.44
C PRO A 213 12.08 -17.33 11.43
N GLY A 214 12.99 -17.58 10.48
CA GLY A 214 12.87 -18.66 9.50
C GLY A 214 12.89 -18.19 8.04
N TRP A 215 13.16 -19.11 7.12
CA TRP A 215 13.38 -18.80 5.71
C TRP A 215 12.11 -18.59 4.91
N ARG A 216 10.94 -19.05 5.39
CA ARG A 216 9.71 -19.09 4.60
C ARG A 216 9.23 -17.71 4.16
N LEU A 217 9.18 -16.73 5.07
CA LEU A 217 8.76 -15.37 4.73
C LEU A 217 9.82 -14.65 3.89
N SER A 218 11.11 -14.96 4.09
CA SER A 218 12.19 -14.45 3.23
C SER A 218 12.02 -14.95 1.79
N ILE A 219 11.70 -16.23 1.58
CA ILE A 219 11.41 -16.75 0.24
C ILE A 219 10.22 -16.04 -0.38
N ALA A 220 9.12 -15.83 0.37
CA ALA A 220 7.96 -15.10 -0.14
C ALA A 220 8.32 -13.65 -0.52
N PHE A 221 9.14 -12.99 0.29
CA PHE A 221 9.67 -11.65 0.00
C PHE A 221 10.50 -11.62 -1.28
N PHE A 222 11.51 -12.49 -1.41
CA PHE A 222 12.33 -12.56 -2.63
C PHE A 222 11.51 -12.98 -3.85
N PHE A 223 10.52 -13.85 -3.68
CA PHE A 223 9.58 -14.20 -4.74
C PHE A 223 8.75 -13.00 -5.19
N GLY A 224 8.28 -12.15 -4.27
CA GLY A 224 7.61 -10.89 -4.59
C GLY A 224 8.49 -9.93 -5.41
N SER A 225 9.76 -9.80 -5.03
CA SER A 225 10.75 -9.02 -5.80
C SER A 225 11.00 -9.62 -7.19
N GLY A 226 11.16 -10.94 -7.28
CA GLY A 226 11.30 -11.65 -8.55
C GLY A 226 10.07 -11.49 -9.46
N LEU A 227 8.87 -11.52 -8.89
CA LEU A 227 7.62 -11.27 -9.62
C LEU A 227 7.58 -9.85 -10.20
N TYR A 228 8.04 -8.85 -9.45
CA TYR A 228 8.18 -7.49 -9.96
C TYR A 228 9.11 -7.45 -11.18
N PHE A 229 10.32 -8.00 -11.10
CA PHE A 229 11.27 -7.98 -12.22
C PHE A 229 10.77 -8.77 -13.43
N ALA A 230 10.09 -9.90 -13.20
CA ALA A 230 9.46 -10.67 -14.26
C ALA A 230 8.33 -9.88 -14.95
N ALA A 231 7.48 -9.21 -14.17
CA ALA A 231 6.42 -8.34 -14.69
C ALA A 231 6.99 -7.17 -15.49
N ARG A 232 8.03 -6.50 -14.96
CA ARG A 232 8.73 -5.42 -15.65
C ARG A 232 9.30 -5.87 -17.00
N ALA A 233 10.04 -6.98 -17.03
CA ALA A 233 10.61 -7.52 -18.26
C ALA A 233 9.54 -7.94 -19.28
N ALA A 234 8.39 -8.46 -18.81
CA ALA A 234 7.27 -8.81 -19.68
C ALA A 234 6.63 -7.57 -20.32
N LEU A 235 6.43 -6.50 -19.54
CA LEU A 235 5.88 -5.24 -20.02
C LEU A 235 6.83 -4.52 -20.98
N GLU A 236 8.15 -4.54 -20.72
CA GLU A 236 9.16 -3.98 -21.63
C GLU A 236 9.10 -4.65 -23.02
N ARG A 237 8.97 -5.99 -23.07
CA ARG A 237 8.86 -6.74 -24.34
C ARG A 237 7.51 -6.57 -25.04
N GLY A 238 6.45 -6.37 -24.28
CA GLY A 238 5.09 -6.23 -24.79
C GLY A 238 4.81 -4.86 -25.39
N LEU A 239 5.35 -3.80 -24.78
CA LEU A 239 5.18 -2.41 -25.23
C LEU A 239 6.14 -2.01 -26.36
N SER A 240 7.17 -2.82 -26.63
CA SER A 240 8.11 -2.60 -27.75
C SER A 240 7.63 -3.20 -29.09
N ARG A 241 6.42 -3.78 -29.14
CA ARG A 241 5.79 -4.38 -30.33
C ARG A 241 4.58 -3.56 -30.75
#